data_AF-A0AAF0IXD3-F1
#
_entry.id   AF-A0AAF0IXD3-F1
#
_cell.length_a   1.000
_cell.length_b   1.000
_cell.length_c   1.000
_cell.angle_alpha   90.00
_cell.angle_beta   90.00
_cell.angle_gamma   90.00
#
_symmetry.space_group_name_H-M   'P 1'
#
loop_
_entity.id
_entity.type
_entity.pdbx_description
1 polymer ?
#
loop_
_entity_poly.entity_id
_entity_poly.type
_entity_poly.pdbx_seq_one_letter_code
_entity_poly.pdbx_strand_id
1 'polypeptide(L)'
;MHPRNAYRTPPDLGALAARDAQLRPYVRVHDGHAAVAWDDPAAVRAVTEALLREDFGVHVTLHPDRLCPTLPNRLNYVLWIEDVMHALHPVDGVPTHVRGIDVGTGSVAIYAVLACAKNPGWTVVGTDVDEEALSHARKVLEDDANNAVAAGSERRLRERIQLVHTRGALLGELVPPAGDATPHTHPRYHFTMCNPPFYASPEERQASTDAKKAARAWAEGHPHELYTPGGEAGFVLQLLEESLVTREQIVYVPRSPSWYTTMLGKLASVHTLIHALRRAQITNYATTELVQGQTKRWAVAWSFRGSRLPDAVARGVPAVAPPSTERVLRAARLVDVDGAPCTLRAFLASLTSLPENAVAMRGADEHLALDLYSACWTRGARRKRARHEHDAAEGATRGACPRPVLAVDVARDAGALRVRWTYGMERVLFESFAVHLFGEVGRRLSSTACGARAHR
;
A
#
# COMPACT_ATOMS: atom_id res chain seq x y z
N MET A 1 14.25 -6.11 6.72
CA MET A 1 13.94 -5.82 5.30
C MET A 1 12.73 -6.63 4.86
N HIS A 2 12.01 -6.13 3.86
CA HIS A 2 10.86 -6.80 3.25
C HIS A 2 11.23 -8.23 2.75
N PRO A 3 10.37 -9.26 2.86
CA PRO A 3 10.71 -10.65 2.50
C PRO A 3 11.23 -10.83 1.07
N ARG A 4 10.64 -10.07 0.12
CA ARG A 4 10.98 -10.04 -1.31
C ARG A 4 12.17 -9.12 -1.68
N ASN A 5 12.86 -8.55 -0.69
CA ASN A 5 14.00 -7.65 -0.95
C ASN A 5 15.28 -8.46 -1.23
N ALA A 6 15.88 -8.26 -2.41
CA ALA A 6 17.09 -8.98 -2.84
C ALA A 6 18.29 -8.73 -1.91
N TYR A 7 18.37 -7.54 -1.30
CA TYR A 7 19.44 -7.14 -0.39
C TYR A 7 19.30 -7.68 1.03
N ARG A 8 18.37 -8.61 1.27
CA ARG A 8 18.38 -9.45 2.48
C ARG A 8 19.67 -10.28 2.55
N THR A 9 20.20 -10.65 1.40
CA THR A 9 21.56 -11.15 1.25
C THR A 9 22.45 -9.97 0.84
N PRO A 10 23.51 -9.63 1.60
CA PRO A 10 24.41 -8.56 1.21
C PRO A 10 25.04 -8.82 -0.18
N PRO A 11 25.19 -7.79 -1.03
CA PRO A 11 25.87 -7.94 -2.31
C PRO A 11 27.34 -8.37 -2.14
N ASP A 12 27.81 -9.25 -3.01
CA ASP A 12 29.23 -9.56 -3.13
C ASP A 12 29.93 -8.41 -3.90
N LEU A 13 30.48 -7.47 -3.14
CA LEU A 13 31.16 -6.30 -3.69
C LEU A 13 32.42 -6.65 -4.49
N GLY A 14 33.06 -7.79 -4.19
CA GLY A 14 34.24 -8.24 -4.92
C GLY A 14 33.85 -8.75 -6.32
N ALA A 15 32.81 -9.59 -6.38
CA ALA A 15 32.27 -10.08 -7.64
C ALA A 15 31.67 -8.94 -8.48
N LEU A 16 31.00 -7.96 -7.85
CA LEU A 16 30.45 -6.79 -8.53
C LEU A 16 31.56 -5.91 -9.11
N ALA A 17 32.59 -5.58 -8.33
CA ALA A 17 33.74 -4.79 -8.80
C ALA A 17 34.56 -5.47 -9.90
N ALA A 18 34.55 -6.82 -9.96
CA ALA A 18 35.20 -7.54 -11.05
C ALA A 18 34.49 -7.33 -12.39
N ARG A 19 33.17 -7.07 -12.38
CA ARG A 19 32.35 -6.83 -13.58
C ARG A 19 32.13 -5.34 -13.87
N ASP A 20 32.25 -4.49 -12.86
CA ASP A 20 31.96 -3.06 -12.95
C ASP A 20 33.23 -2.20 -12.83
N ALA A 21 33.68 -1.67 -13.96
CA ALA A 21 34.90 -0.86 -14.03
C ALA A 21 34.80 0.48 -13.27
N GLN A 22 33.59 1.02 -13.06
CA GLN A 22 33.37 2.26 -12.33
C GLN A 22 33.42 2.04 -10.83
N LEU A 23 32.93 0.90 -10.34
CA LEU A 23 33.02 0.52 -8.94
C LEU A 23 34.41 0.06 -8.52
N ARG A 24 35.15 -0.61 -9.42
CA ARG A 24 36.45 -1.25 -9.12
C ARG A 24 37.45 -0.38 -8.33
N PRO A 25 37.64 0.92 -8.63
CA PRO A 25 38.59 1.76 -7.88
C PRO A 25 38.24 1.97 -6.40
N TYR A 26 36.97 1.76 -6.02
CA TYR A 26 36.45 2.03 -4.68
C TYR A 26 36.36 0.78 -3.79
N VAL A 27 36.56 -0.41 -4.34
CA VAL A 27 36.52 -1.67 -3.59
C VAL A 27 37.92 -2.10 -3.19
N ARG A 28 38.10 -2.32 -1.90
CA ARG A 28 39.34 -2.87 -1.32
C ARG A 28 39.08 -4.26 -0.76
N VAL A 29 40.04 -5.16 -0.96
CA VAL A 29 39.98 -6.51 -0.39
C VAL A 29 40.92 -6.57 0.81
N HIS A 30 40.41 -6.98 1.97
CA HIS A 30 41.17 -7.22 3.19
C HIS A 30 40.78 -8.58 3.75
N ASP A 31 41.75 -9.47 4.00
CA ASP A 31 41.52 -10.85 4.49
C ASP A 31 40.42 -11.60 3.73
N GLY A 32 40.42 -11.51 2.39
CA GLY A 32 39.44 -12.16 1.52
C GLY A 32 38.05 -11.50 1.52
N HIS A 33 37.84 -10.41 2.27
CA HIS A 33 36.58 -9.67 2.32
C HIS A 33 36.69 -8.38 1.50
N ALA A 34 35.82 -8.24 0.49
CA ALA A 34 35.69 -7.01 -0.27
C ALA A 34 34.86 -5.98 0.52
N ALA A 35 35.38 -4.76 0.63
CA ALA A 35 34.76 -3.67 1.37
C ALA A 35 34.90 -2.34 0.63
N VAL A 36 34.02 -1.40 0.99
CA VAL A 36 33.99 -0.04 0.46
C VAL A 36 34.07 0.94 1.64
N ALA A 37 34.70 2.10 1.43
CA ALA A 37 34.68 3.21 2.35
C ALA A 37 33.28 3.86 2.36
N TRP A 38 32.44 3.48 3.32
CA TRP A 38 31.05 3.98 3.42
C TRP A 38 30.94 5.45 3.88
N ASP A 39 32.06 6.07 4.19
CA ASP A 39 32.25 7.49 4.47
C ASP A 39 32.79 8.27 3.27
N ASP A 40 33.06 7.62 2.13
CA ASP A 40 33.38 8.29 0.86
C ASP A 40 32.11 8.40 -0.02
N PRO A 41 31.57 9.61 -0.25
CA PRO A 41 30.39 9.80 -1.09
C PRO A 41 30.54 9.29 -2.52
N ALA A 42 31.75 9.37 -3.10
CA ALA A 42 32.00 8.86 -4.45
C ALA A 42 31.90 7.35 -4.48
N ALA A 43 32.45 6.67 -3.47
CA ALA A 43 32.36 5.23 -3.33
C ALA A 43 30.90 4.76 -3.12
N VAL A 44 30.12 5.46 -2.31
CA VAL A 44 28.68 5.15 -2.08
C VAL A 44 27.86 5.34 -3.35
N ARG A 45 28.14 6.38 -4.15
CA ARG A 45 27.51 6.58 -5.47
C ARG A 45 27.88 5.45 -6.43
N ALA A 46 29.16 5.10 -6.54
CA ALA A 46 29.62 4.02 -7.42
C ALA A 46 28.98 2.67 -7.08
N VAL A 47 28.83 2.35 -5.78
CA VAL A 47 28.09 1.15 -5.35
C VAL A 47 26.62 1.23 -5.78
N THR A 48 25.96 2.36 -5.56
CA THR A 48 24.55 2.55 -5.92
C THR A 48 24.32 2.42 -7.42
N GLU A 49 25.17 3.02 -8.24
CA GLU A 49 25.13 2.93 -9.71
C GLU A 49 25.33 1.48 -10.19
N ALA A 50 26.34 0.79 -9.65
CA ALA A 50 26.63 -0.60 -10.00
C ALA A 50 25.47 -1.54 -9.64
N LEU A 51 24.85 -1.35 -8.46
CA LEU A 51 23.69 -2.14 -8.04
C LEU A 51 22.42 -1.84 -8.88
N LEU A 52 22.19 -0.58 -9.26
CA LEU A 52 21.09 -0.24 -10.17
C LEU A 52 21.25 -0.91 -11.54
N ARG A 53 22.49 -0.96 -12.03
CA ARG A 53 22.83 -1.60 -13.30
C ARG A 53 22.67 -3.11 -13.24
N GLU A 54 23.26 -3.76 -12.24
CA GLU A 54 23.26 -5.22 -12.10
C GLU A 54 21.85 -5.76 -11.79
N ASP A 55 21.17 -5.21 -10.79
CA ASP A 55 19.96 -5.82 -10.24
C ASP A 55 18.67 -5.33 -10.93
N PHE A 56 18.71 -4.16 -11.57
CA PHE A 56 17.55 -3.55 -12.21
C PHE A 56 17.75 -3.20 -13.69
N GLY A 57 18.97 -3.38 -14.22
CA GLY A 57 19.30 -2.99 -15.60
C GLY A 57 19.21 -1.49 -15.84
N VAL A 58 19.31 -0.66 -14.79
CA VAL A 58 19.17 0.79 -14.86
C VAL A 58 20.56 1.43 -14.90
N HIS A 59 20.82 2.17 -15.96
CA HIS A 59 22.01 2.98 -16.13
C HIS A 59 21.75 4.39 -15.59
N VAL A 60 22.60 4.86 -14.69
CA VAL A 60 22.48 6.19 -14.09
C VAL A 60 23.87 6.72 -13.77
N THR A 61 24.04 8.03 -13.84
CA THR A 61 25.17 8.74 -13.25
C THR A 61 24.63 9.67 -12.17
N LEU A 62 25.02 9.45 -10.92
CA LEU A 62 24.55 10.20 -9.77
C LEU A 62 25.35 11.50 -9.63
N HIS A 63 24.63 12.61 -9.56
CA HIS A 63 25.25 13.93 -9.38
C HIS A 63 25.81 14.08 -7.95
N PRO A 64 27.03 14.63 -7.77
CA PRO A 64 27.64 14.74 -6.45
C PRO A 64 26.85 15.63 -5.48
N ASP A 65 26.20 16.68 -5.97
CA ASP A 65 25.44 17.64 -5.14
C ASP A 65 24.00 17.19 -4.80
N ARG A 66 23.63 15.96 -5.16
CA ARG A 66 22.28 15.41 -5.01
C ARG A 66 22.29 14.22 -4.06
N LEU A 67 21.15 13.94 -3.43
CA LEU A 67 21.06 12.84 -2.47
C LEU A 67 21.28 11.49 -3.17
N CYS A 68 22.30 10.75 -2.73
CA CYS A 68 22.52 9.39 -3.19
C CYS A 68 21.48 8.44 -2.56
N PRO A 69 20.63 7.74 -3.35
CA PRO A 69 19.57 6.92 -2.80
C PRO A 69 20.10 5.58 -2.26
N THR A 70 19.84 5.30 -0.99
CA THR A 70 20.14 3.99 -0.38
C THR A 70 19.16 2.91 -0.84
N LEU A 71 19.51 2.18 -1.92
CA LEU A 71 18.62 1.24 -2.62
C LEU A 71 17.85 0.26 -1.74
N PRO A 72 18.46 -0.41 -0.74
CA PRO A 72 17.75 -1.43 0.02
C PRO A 72 16.50 -0.90 0.73
N ASN A 73 16.57 0.32 1.25
CA ASN A 73 15.42 0.92 1.92
C ASN A 73 14.41 1.49 0.93
N ARG A 74 14.86 2.03 -0.23
CA ARG A 74 13.94 2.46 -1.30
C ARG A 74 13.14 1.27 -1.84
N LEU A 75 13.80 0.13 -2.03
CA LEU A 75 13.19 -1.11 -2.47
C LEU A 75 12.20 -1.67 -1.44
N ASN A 76 12.48 -1.59 -0.13
CA ASN A 76 11.50 -1.98 0.90
C ASN A 76 10.17 -1.24 0.73
N TYR A 77 10.23 0.05 0.39
CA TYR A 77 9.03 0.85 0.22
C TYR A 77 8.26 0.47 -1.05
N VAL A 78 8.95 0.32 -2.19
CA VAL A 78 8.35 -0.13 -3.46
C VAL A 78 7.68 -1.49 -3.30
N LEU A 79 8.35 -2.45 -2.65
CA LEU A 79 7.79 -3.78 -2.39
C LEU A 79 6.55 -3.74 -1.49
N TRP A 80 6.51 -2.85 -0.50
CA TRP A 80 5.30 -2.67 0.31
C TRP A 80 4.14 -2.06 -0.50
N ILE A 81 4.42 -1.12 -1.41
CA ILE A 81 3.40 -0.60 -2.33
C ILE A 81 2.90 -1.71 -3.26
N GLU A 82 3.77 -2.60 -3.74
CA GLU A 82 3.34 -3.80 -4.47
C GLU A 82 2.40 -4.67 -3.62
N ASP A 83 2.72 -4.94 -2.35
CA ASP A 83 1.83 -5.68 -1.44
C ASP A 83 0.46 -4.99 -1.29
N VAL A 84 0.46 -3.66 -1.16
CA VAL A 84 -0.77 -2.85 -1.09
C VAL A 84 -1.58 -3.01 -2.39
N MET A 85 -0.95 -2.94 -3.56
CA MET A 85 -1.64 -3.12 -4.85
C MET A 85 -2.15 -4.56 -5.03
N HIS A 86 -1.35 -5.58 -4.71
CA HIS A 86 -1.75 -6.99 -4.78
C HIS A 86 -2.95 -7.29 -3.86
N ALA A 87 -2.93 -6.76 -2.64
CA ALA A 87 -3.98 -7.00 -1.67
C ALA A 87 -5.35 -6.45 -2.09
N LEU A 88 -5.39 -5.42 -2.94
CA LEU A 88 -6.63 -4.79 -3.41
C LEU A 88 -7.27 -5.54 -4.58
N HIS A 89 -6.53 -6.46 -5.22
CA HIS A 89 -7.00 -7.21 -6.39
C HIS A 89 -6.73 -8.72 -6.26
N PRO A 90 -7.32 -9.39 -5.24
CA PRO A 90 -6.99 -10.78 -4.92
C PRO A 90 -7.60 -11.82 -5.89
N VAL A 91 -8.69 -11.49 -6.60
CA VAL A 91 -9.44 -12.45 -7.43
C VAL A 91 -9.05 -12.37 -8.92
N ASP A 92 -8.73 -11.18 -9.42
CA ASP A 92 -8.43 -10.93 -10.84
C ASP A 92 -6.93 -10.68 -11.12
N GLY A 93 -6.09 -10.69 -10.07
CA GLY A 93 -4.69 -10.26 -10.12
C GLY A 93 -4.54 -8.73 -10.11
N VAL A 94 -3.32 -8.23 -9.90
CA VAL A 94 -3.04 -6.78 -10.00
C VAL A 94 -3.43 -6.29 -11.40
N PRO A 95 -4.07 -5.12 -11.54
CA PRO A 95 -4.40 -4.56 -12.83
C PRO A 95 -3.19 -4.60 -13.74
N THR A 96 -3.39 -5.04 -14.98
CA THR A 96 -2.31 -5.09 -15.99
C THR A 96 -1.65 -3.73 -16.19
N HIS A 97 -2.35 -2.65 -15.84
CA HIS A 97 -1.87 -1.28 -15.89
C HIS A 97 -2.08 -0.58 -14.55
N VAL A 98 -1.00 -0.41 -13.78
CA VAL A 98 -1.01 0.36 -12.53
C VAL A 98 -0.38 1.72 -12.81
N ARG A 99 -0.95 2.78 -12.23
CA ARG A 99 -0.51 4.16 -12.43
C ARG A 99 -0.25 4.84 -11.10
N GLY A 100 0.96 5.30 -10.86
CA GLY A 100 1.39 5.93 -9.62
C GLY A 100 1.71 7.42 -9.76
N ILE A 101 1.79 8.12 -8.64
CA ILE A 101 2.39 9.47 -8.52
C ILE A 101 3.56 9.37 -7.54
N ASP A 102 4.75 9.82 -7.95
CA ASP A 102 5.93 9.95 -7.08
C ASP A 102 6.16 11.42 -6.73
N VAL A 103 5.84 11.81 -5.50
CA VAL A 103 5.88 13.20 -5.02
C VAL A 103 7.26 13.51 -4.44
N GLY A 104 7.98 14.44 -5.07
CA GLY A 104 9.39 14.70 -4.76
C GLY A 104 10.29 13.61 -5.32
N THR A 105 10.20 13.39 -6.63
CA THR A 105 10.84 12.26 -7.33
C THR A 105 12.38 12.36 -7.32
N GLY A 106 12.92 13.57 -7.17
CA GLY A 106 14.34 13.84 -7.08
C GLY A 106 15.11 13.59 -8.38
N SER A 107 16.43 13.79 -8.31
CA SER A 107 17.35 13.79 -9.46
C SER A 107 17.48 12.48 -10.23
N VAL A 108 16.98 11.37 -9.68
CA VAL A 108 17.05 10.04 -10.28
C VAL A 108 15.66 9.50 -10.64
N ALA A 109 14.59 10.09 -10.09
CA ALA A 109 13.26 9.47 -10.05
C ALA A 109 13.31 8.05 -9.46
N ILE A 110 14.11 7.83 -8.41
CA ILE A 110 14.50 6.49 -7.96
C ILE A 110 13.32 5.57 -7.66
N TYR A 111 12.24 6.08 -7.06
CA TYR A 111 11.08 5.26 -6.75
C TYR A 111 10.29 4.91 -8.01
N ALA A 112 10.06 5.88 -8.90
CA ALA A 112 9.43 5.63 -10.20
C ALA A 112 10.22 4.61 -11.03
N VAL A 113 11.55 4.75 -11.07
CA VAL A 113 12.47 3.86 -11.77
C VAL A 113 12.41 2.44 -11.20
N LEU A 114 12.56 2.28 -9.88
CA LEU A 114 12.48 0.95 -9.25
C LEU A 114 11.09 0.31 -9.45
N ALA A 115 10.03 1.09 -9.30
CA ALA A 115 8.66 0.61 -9.49
C ALA A 115 8.43 0.10 -10.92
N CYS A 116 8.88 0.86 -11.94
CA CYS A 116 8.74 0.49 -13.34
C CYS A 116 9.65 -0.67 -13.76
N ALA A 117 10.90 -0.70 -13.25
CA ALA A 117 11.84 -1.79 -13.51
C ALA A 117 11.33 -3.13 -12.97
N LYS A 118 10.69 -3.11 -11.79
CA LYS A 118 10.15 -4.32 -11.17
C LYS A 118 8.81 -4.78 -11.73
N ASN A 119 8.01 -3.85 -12.24
CA ASN A 119 6.63 -4.12 -12.63
C ASN A 119 6.38 -3.58 -14.04
N PRO A 120 6.54 -4.39 -15.11
CA PRO A 120 6.44 -3.91 -16.50
C PRO A 120 5.16 -3.17 -16.88
N GLY A 121 4.03 -3.50 -16.24
CA GLY A 121 2.75 -2.81 -16.45
C GLY A 121 2.57 -1.49 -15.68
N TRP A 122 3.57 -1.04 -14.91
CA TRP A 122 3.43 0.18 -14.11
C TRP A 122 3.85 1.43 -14.89
N THR A 123 3.13 2.52 -14.65
CA THR A 123 3.48 3.86 -15.13
C THR A 123 3.46 4.83 -13.96
N VAL A 124 4.33 5.82 -13.95
CA VAL A 124 4.47 6.75 -12.83
C VAL A 124 4.58 8.18 -13.32
N VAL A 125 3.91 9.11 -12.65
CA VAL A 125 4.17 10.54 -12.81
C VAL A 125 5.04 10.99 -11.65
N GLY A 126 6.30 11.36 -11.92
CA GLY A 126 7.22 11.93 -10.95
C GLY A 126 7.08 13.44 -10.90
N THR A 127 6.80 14.00 -9.74
CA THR A 127 6.76 15.45 -9.52
C THR A 127 7.95 15.93 -8.73
N ASP A 128 8.42 17.14 -9.02
CA ASP A 128 9.37 17.83 -8.16
C ASP A 128 9.21 19.35 -8.30
N VAL A 129 9.61 20.08 -7.26
CA VAL A 129 9.67 21.55 -7.26
C VAL A 129 11.01 22.06 -7.80
N ASP A 130 12.04 21.21 -7.79
CA ASP A 130 13.38 21.51 -8.26
C ASP A 130 13.54 21.12 -9.75
N GLU A 131 13.56 22.12 -10.63
CA GLU A 131 13.67 21.90 -12.08
C GLU A 131 15.01 21.29 -12.49
N GLU A 132 16.09 21.54 -11.74
CA GLU A 132 17.38 20.93 -11.99
C GLU A 132 17.37 19.44 -11.57
N ALA A 133 16.69 19.08 -10.49
CA ALA A 133 16.45 17.68 -10.15
C ALA A 133 15.68 16.97 -11.30
N LEU A 134 14.63 17.60 -11.84
CA LEU A 134 13.90 17.03 -12.98
C LEU A 134 14.74 16.95 -14.26
N SER A 135 15.66 17.90 -14.47
CA SER A 135 16.61 17.84 -15.59
C SER A 135 17.54 16.64 -15.47
N HIS A 136 18.08 16.36 -14.28
CA HIS A 136 18.87 15.15 -14.02
C HIS A 136 18.04 13.87 -14.20
N ALA A 137 16.84 13.82 -13.64
CA ALA A 137 15.97 12.67 -13.79
C ALA A 137 15.64 12.41 -15.27
N ARG A 138 15.39 13.46 -16.05
CA ARG A 138 15.14 13.36 -17.49
C ARG A 138 16.30 12.71 -18.23
N LYS A 139 17.55 13.07 -17.92
CA LYS A 139 18.74 12.43 -18.51
C LYS A 139 18.78 10.92 -18.22
N VAL A 140 18.43 10.51 -17.01
CA VAL A 140 18.33 9.08 -16.64
C VAL A 140 17.24 8.40 -17.48
N LEU A 141 16.06 9.01 -17.58
CA LEU A 141 14.93 8.45 -18.32
C LEU A 141 15.17 8.39 -19.83
N GLU A 142 15.95 9.32 -20.39
CA GLU A 142 16.24 9.42 -21.83
C GLU A 142 17.48 8.63 -22.27
N ASP A 143 18.27 8.08 -21.34
CA ASP A 143 19.43 7.22 -21.68
C ASP A 143 18.99 6.01 -22.53
N ASP A 144 19.69 5.77 -23.65
CA ASP A 144 19.37 4.69 -24.59
C ASP A 144 19.42 3.31 -23.92
N ALA A 145 20.33 3.08 -22.98
CA ALA A 145 20.46 1.80 -22.26
C ALA A 145 19.23 1.51 -21.36
N ASN A 146 18.55 2.56 -20.91
CA ASN A 146 17.32 2.49 -20.12
C ASN A 146 16.06 2.31 -20.99
N ASN A 147 16.17 2.50 -22.30
CA ASN A 147 15.07 2.40 -23.25
C ASN A 147 15.26 1.30 -24.31
N ALA A 148 16.39 0.60 -24.29
CA ALA A 148 16.70 -0.46 -25.24
C ALA A 148 15.65 -1.59 -25.21
N VAL A 149 15.15 -1.93 -26.41
CA VAL A 149 14.21 -3.03 -26.65
C VAL A 149 15.01 -4.29 -26.94
N ALA A 150 15.68 -4.83 -25.92
CA ALA A 150 16.28 -6.17 -26.01
C ALA A 150 15.19 -7.23 -25.77
N ALA A 151 15.35 -8.43 -26.36
CA ALA A 151 14.42 -9.53 -26.15
C ALA A 151 14.25 -9.83 -24.64
N GLY A 152 13.04 -9.61 -24.12
CA GLY A 152 12.72 -9.80 -22.69
C GLY A 152 12.87 -8.55 -21.79
N SER A 153 13.25 -7.38 -22.32
CA SER A 153 13.32 -6.12 -21.55
C SER A 153 12.21 -5.15 -21.97
N GLU A 154 11.20 -4.99 -21.09
CA GLU A 154 10.12 -3.99 -21.21
C GLU A 154 10.42 -2.72 -20.39
N ARG A 155 11.71 -2.36 -20.20
CA ARG A 155 12.09 -1.23 -19.34
C ARG A 155 11.50 0.10 -19.80
N ARG A 156 11.80 0.52 -21.03
CA ARG A 156 11.28 1.74 -21.71
C ARG A 156 10.92 2.88 -20.74
N LEU A 157 11.86 3.27 -19.89
CA LEU A 157 11.59 4.15 -18.75
C LEU A 157 11.02 5.51 -19.21
N ARG A 158 11.46 6.03 -20.35
CA ARG A 158 10.94 7.27 -20.96
C ARG A 158 9.45 7.22 -21.27
N GLU A 159 8.94 6.09 -21.72
CA GLU A 159 7.52 5.93 -22.08
C GLU A 159 6.63 5.74 -20.85
N ARG A 160 7.22 5.30 -19.73
CA ARG A 160 6.50 4.84 -18.55
C ARG A 160 6.58 5.81 -17.38
N ILE A 161 7.55 6.72 -17.38
CA ILE A 161 7.75 7.72 -16.34
C ILE A 161 7.62 9.11 -16.93
N GLN A 162 6.59 9.85 -16.51
CA GLN A 162 6.38 11.24 -16.89
C GLN A 162 6.89 12.15 -15.78
N LEU A 163 7.71 13.14 -16.12
CA LEU A 163 8.19 14.15 -15.17
C LEU A 163 7.35 15.44 -15.28
N VAL A 164 6.94 15.98 -14.13
CA VAL A 164 6.15 17.21 -14.04
C VAL A 164 6.76 18.14 -12.99
N HIS A 165 7.05 19.38 -13.38
CA HIS A 165 7.47 20.42 -12.45
C HIS A 165 6.24 20.97 -11.73
N THR A 166 6.27 21.08 -10.40
CA THR A 166 5.16 21.63 -9.62
C THR A 166 5.56 22.88 -8.85
N ARG A 167 4.60 23.79 -8.64
CA ARG A 167 4.83 25.05 -7.90
C ARG A 167 4.02 25.07 -6.61
N GLY A 168 4.56 24.41 -5.57
CA GLY A 168 4.05 24.48 -4.19
C GLY A 168 2.95 23.47 -3.83
N ALA A 169 2.05 23.13 -4.76
CA ALA A 169 1.09 22.04 -4.56
C ALA A 169 1.76 20.67 -4.78
N LEU A 170 1.48 19.70 -3.90
CA LEU A 170 2.02 18.35 -3.99
C LEU A 170 1.28 17.50 -5.03
N LEU A 171 -0.04 17.67 -5.13
CA LEU A 171 -0.95 16.91 -5.99
C LEU A 171 -1.74 17.79 -6.96
N GLY A 172 -1.89 19.08 -6.67
CA GLY A 172 -2.89 19.96 -7.31
C GLY A 172 -2.83 20.03 -8.86
N GLU A 173 -1.64 20.05 -9.45
CA GLU A 173 -1.49 20.09 -10.92
C GLU A 173 -1.85 18.75 -11.59
N LEU A 174 -1.74 17.65 -10.87
CA LEU A 174 -2.02 16.30 -11.39
C LEU A 174 -3.46 15.84 -11.11
N VAL A 175 -4.04 16.33 -10.02
CA VAL A 175 -5.35 15.96 -9.51
C VAL A 175 -6.15 17.25 -9.28
N PRO A 176 -6.72 17.85 -10.34
CA PRO A 176 -7.49 19.07 -10.20
C PRO A 176 -8.74 18.83 -9.31
N PRO A 177 -9.25 19.89 -8.64
CA PRO A 177 -10.46 19.80 -7.84
C PRO A 177 -11.67 19.28 -8.64
N ALA A 178 -12.64 18.69 -7.93
CA ALA A 178 -13.79 17.99 -8.53
C ALA A 178 -14.66 18.83 -9.48
N GLY A 179 -14.54 20.18 -9.46
CA GLY A 179 -15.31 21.10 -10.30
C GLY A 179 -14.70 21.41 -11.68
N ASP A 180 -13.40 21.14 -11.89
CA ASP A 180 -12.68 21.49 -13.13
C ASP A 180 -12.45 20.27 -14.04
N ALA A 181 -13.03 19.11 -13.71
CA ALA A 181 -12.85 17.88 -14.46
C ALA A 181 -13.77 17.86 -15.70
N THR A 182 -13.22 18.13 -16.87
CA THR A 182 -13.87 17.78 -18.13
C THR A 182 -14.15 16.27 -18.17
N PRO A 183 -15.36 15.84 -18.60
CA PRO A 183 -15.64 14.42 -18.74
C PRO A 183 -14.76 13.83 -19.85
N HIS A 184 -13.90 12.88 -19.46
CA HIS A 184 -13.12 11.92 -20.27
C HIS A 184 -11.72 12.36 -20.77
N THR A 185 -10.69 11.57 -20.37
CA THR A 185 -9.59 11.01 -21.22
C THR A 185 -8.38 10.48 -20.42
N HIS A 186 -8.19 10.86 -19.14
CA HIS A 186 -6.97 10.47 -18.40
C HIS A 186 -7.19 9.32 -17.39
N PRO A 187 -6.29 8.33 -17.32
CA PRO A 187 -6.46 7.15 -16.47
C PRO A 187 -6.29 7.46 -14.97
N ARG A 188 -7.04 6.73 -14.12
CA ARG A 188 -7.00 6.84 -12.65
C ARG A 188 -5.62 6.51 -12.10
N TYR A 189 -5.18 7.25 -11.07
CA TYR A 189 -4.03 6.85 -10.26
C TYR A 189 -4.44 5.83 -9.20
N HIS A 190 -3.58 4.86 -8.98
CA HIS A 190 -3.77 3.77 -8.03
C HIS A 190 -3.13 4.11 -6.68
N PHE A 191 -1.94 4.70 -6.71
CA PHE A 191 -1.23 5.09 -5.50
C PHE A 191 -0.48 6.43 -5.66
N THR A 192 -0.20 7.10 -4.54
CA THR A 192 0.95 8.02 -4.42
C THR A 192 2.09 7.32 -3.71
N MET A 193 3.33 7.74 -3.96
CA MET A 193 4.53 7.42 -3.19
C MET A 193 5.26 8.75 -2.94
N CYS A 194 5.94 8.83 -1.81
CA CYS A 194 6.60 10.06 -1.37
C CYS A 194 7.66 9.72 -0.32
N ASN A 195 8.81 10.37 -0.40
CA ASN A 195 9.78 10.46 0.68
C ASN A 195 9.99 11.95 0.99
N PRO A 196 9.28 12.49 1.99
CA PRO A 196 9.27 13.92 2.27
C PRO A 196 10.65 14.42 2.73
N PRO A 197 10.96 15.71 2.52
CA PRO A 197 12.11 16.35 3.17
C PRO A 197 12.01 16.24 4.69
N PHE A 198 13.14 15.99 5.36
CA PHE A 198 13.13 15.58 6.77
C PHE A 198 13.05 16.74 7.77
N TYR A 199 13.58 17.91 7.41
CA TYR A 199 13.92 18.96 8.37
C TYR A 199 13.16 20.26 8.06
N ALA A 200 12.81 21.01 9.10
CA ALA A 200 12.26 22.36 8.98
C ALA A 200 13.35 23.40 8.72
N SER A 201 14.57 23.15 9.23
CA SER A 201 15.69 24.09 9.12
C SER A 201 17.06 23.39 9.27
N PRO A 202 18.17 24.05 8.90
CA PRO A 202 19.52 23.56 9.14
C PRO A 202 19.83 23.27 10.61
N GLU A 203 19.29 24.07 11.53
CA GLU A 203 19.48 23.89 12.98
C GLU A 203 18.85 22.59 13.48
N GLU A 204 17.66 22.24 12.98
CA GLU A 204 17.02 20.96 13.31
C GLU A 204 17.87 19.77 12.82
N ARG A 205 18.47 19.90 11.63
CA ARG A 205 19.38 18.88 11.09
C ARG A 205 20.62 18.74 11.97
N GLN A 206 21.23 19.84 12.39
CA GLN A 206 22.40 19.82 13.25
C GLN A 206 22.08 19.15 14.59
N ALA A 207 21.01 19.57 15.26
CA ALA A 207 20.56 18.97 16.52
C ALA A 207 20.29 17.45 16.38
N SER A 208 19.71 17.02 15.26
CA SER A 208 19.49 15.59 14.98
C SER A 208 20.80 14.81 14.78
N THR A 209 21.80 15.44 14.17
CA THR A 209 23.13 14.86 13.94
C THR A 209 23.87 14.70 15.26
N ASP A 210 23.86 15.74 16.09
CA ASP A 210 24.50 15.75 17.42
C ASP A 210 23.90 14.69 18.34
N ALA A 211 22.57 14.57 18.36
CA ALA A 211 21.85 13.60 19.18
C ALA A 211 22.17 12.14 18.81
N LYS A 212 22.49 11.85 17.54
CA LYS A 212 22.74 10.48 17.06
C LYS A 212 24.17 9.99 17.31
N LYS A 213 25.11 10.85 17.77
CA LYS A 213 26.55 10.55 17.91
C LYS A 213 27.13 9.78 16.72
N ALA A 214 26.54 9.92 15.54
CA ALA A 214 26.83 9.10 14.38
C ALA A 214 27.79 9.86 13.48
N ALA A 215 28.99 9.28 13.24
CA ALA A 215 29.96 9.77 12.27
C ALA A 215 29.48 9.67 10.80
N ARG A 216 28.19 9.41 10.55
CA ARG A 216 27.61 9.23 9.21
C ARG A 216 26.66 10.39 8.91
N ALA A 217 27.25 11.56 8.73
CA ALA A 217 26.58 12.82 8.43
C ALA A 217 26.31 13.03 6.92
N TRP A 218 26.34 11.97 6.11
CA TRP A 218 26.39 12.08 4.65
C TRP A 218 25.02 12.21 3.96
N ALA A 219 24.07 12.90 4.59
CA ALA A 219 22.93 13.45 3.86
C ALA A 219 23.36 14.75 3.15
N GLU A 220 24.41 14.69 2.35
CA GLU A 220 24.64 15.72 1.34
C GLU A 220 23.50 15.61 0.35
N GLY A 221 22.77 16.70 0.19
CA GLY A 221 21.56 16.76 -0.59
C GLY A 221 21.20 18.22 -0.78
N HIS A 222 20.56 18.51 -1.90
CA HIS A 222 20.14 19.87 -2.21
C HIS A 222 19.14 20.37 -1.15
N PRO A 223 19.12 21.67 -0.80
CA PRO A 223 18.19 22.19 0.21
C PRO A 223 16.72 21.79 -0.01
N HIS A 224 16.27 21.75 -1.27
CA HIS A 224 14.91 21.31 -1.63
C HIS A 224 14.62 19.82 -1.34
N GLU A 225 15.64 18.97 -1.23
CA GLU A 225 15.51 17.56 -0.88
C GLU A 225 15.56 17.32 0.64
N LEU A 226 16.08 18.28 1.40
CA LEU A 226 16.36 18.15 2.83
C LEU A 226 15.38 18.94 3.71
N TYR A 227 14.94 20.11 3.24
CA TYR A 227 14.18 21.07 4.03
C TYR A 227 12.81 21.35 3.45
N THR A 228 11.83 21.55 4.34
CA THR A 228 10.47 21.97 4.00
C THR A 228 9.83 22.70 5.18
N PRO A 229 8.96 23.70 4.98
CA PRO A 229 8.24 24.33 6.09
C PRO A 229 7.54 23.30 6.99
N GLY A 230 7.75 23.39 8.29
CA GLY A 230 7.21 22.44 9.28
C GLY A 230 7.87 21.06 9.28
N GLY A 231 8.94 20.85 8.50
CA GLY A 231 9.67 19.60 8.37
C GLY A 231 8.80 18.46 7.86
N GLU A 232 9.24 17.22 8.11
CA GLU A 232 8.53 16.01 7.67
C GLU A 232 7.05 15.99 8.09
N ALA A 233 6.73 16.46 9.30
CA ALA A 233 5.37 16.52 9.81
C ALA A 233 4.50 17.55 9.05
N GLY A 234 5.03 18.75 8.79
CA GLY A 234 4.32 19.77 8.02
C GLY A 234 4.02 19.30 6.59
N PHE A 235 5.02 18.73 5.92
CA PHE A 235 4.87 18.21 4.56
C PHE A 235 3.79 17.13 4.46
N VAL A 236 3.80 16.17 5.39
CA VAL A 236 2.83 15.07 5.32
C VAL A 236 1.41 15.49 5.71
N LEU A 237 1.27 16.52 6.56
CA LEU A 237 -0.03 17.14 6.84
C LEU A 237 -0.56 17.89 5.62
N GLN A 238 0.29 18.61 4.89
CA GLN A 238 -0.10 19.20 3.60
C GLN A 238 -0.56 18.14 2.61
N LEU A 239 0.18 17.01 2.48
CA LEU A 239 -0.23 15.91 1.61
C LEU A 239 -1.61 15.34 2.01
N LEU A 240 -1.89 15.24 3.31
CA LEU A 240 -3.20 14.85 3.81
C LEU A 240 -4.27 15.89 3.45
N GLU A 241 -4.02 17.18 3.67
CA GLU A 241 -4.95 18.27 3.34
C GLU A 241 -5.28 18.29 1.84
N GLU A 242 -4.28 18.17 0.97
CA GLU A 242 -4.50 18.08 -0.48
C GLU A 242 -5.28 16.80 -0.85
N SER A 243 -5.00 15.67 -0.19
CA SER A 243 -5.80 14.45 -0.38
C SER A 243 -7.27 14.64 0.02
N LEU A 244 -7.56 15.46 1.03
CA LEU A 244 -8.91 15.79 1.48
C LEU A 244 -9.65 16.70 0.49
N VAL A 245 -8.96 17.60 -0.22
CA VAL A 245 -9.58 18.39 -1.30
C VAL A 245 -10.04 17.49 -2.45
N THR A 246 -9.32 16.39 -2.68
CA THR A 246 -9.69 15.38 -3.68
C THR A 246 -10.70 14.34 -3.17
N ARG A 247 -11.18 14.48 -1.92
CA ARG A 247 -12.18 13.60 -1.29
C ARG A 247 -13.55 13.82 -1.95
N GLU A 248 -14.10 12.72 -2.45
CA GLU A 248 -15.39 12.69 -3.14
C GLU A 248 -16.52 13.29 -2.29
N GLN A 249 -16.98 14.48 -2.66
CA GLN A 249 -18.40 14.82 -2.53
C GLN A 249 -19.13 14.12 -3.68
N ILE A 250 -19.65 12.93 -3.39
CA ILE A 250 -20.82 12.27 -4.02
C ILE A 250 -20.70 11.85 -5.51
N VAL A 251 -19.78 12.36 -6.32
CA VAL A 251 -19.57 11.88 -7.70
C VAL A 251 -18.07 11.81 -7.99
N TYR A 252 -17.64 10.65 -8.49
CA TYR A 252 -16.35 10.35 -9.13
C TYR A 252 -15.44 11.57 -9.42
N VAL A 253 -14.30 11.67 -8.73
CA VAL A 253 -13.14 12.41 -9.26
C VAL A 253 -12.31 11.42 -10.09
N PRO A 254 -12.27 11.51 -11.43
CA PRO A 254 -11.67 10.48 -12.28
C PRO A 254 -10.14 10.35 -12.15
N ARG A 255 -9.48 11.20 -11.36
CA ARG A 255 -8.02 11.24 -11.18
C ARG A 255 -7.54 11.08 -9.74
N SER A 256 -8.39 10.89 -8.73
CA SER A 256 -7.88 10.74 -7.35
C SER A 256 -7.17 9.39 -7.14
N PRO A 257 -5.98 9.36 -6.52
CA PRO A 257 -5.33 8.13 -6.11
C PRO A 257 -6.27 7.26 -5.26
N SER A 258 -6.28 5.95 -5.54
CA SER A 258 -7.03 5.01 -4.71
C SER A 258 -6.41 4.87 -3.32
N TRP A 259 -5.09 4.99 -3.23
CA TRP A 259 -4.32 5.00 -1.99
C TRP A 259 -3.28 6.12 -1.99
N TYR A 260 -3.18 6.85 -0.91
CA TYR A 260 -2.12 7.83 -0.70
C TYR A 260 -1.10 7.17 0.20
N THR A 261 0.18 7.19 -0.17
CA THR A 261 1.25 6.60 0.63
C THR A 261 2.43 7.56 0.79
N THR A 262 3.08 7.52 1.95
CA THR A 262 4.27 8.31 2.28
C THR A 262 5.22 7.53 3.21
N MET A 263 6.52 7.64 2.97
CA MET A 263 7.56 7.13 3.86
C MET A 263 7.91 8.20 4.90
N LEU A 264 8.22 7.80 6.13
CA LEU A 264 8.54 8.69 7.24
C LEU A 264 9.83 8.26 7.94
N GLY A 265 10.67 9.25 8.22
CA GLY A 265 11.93 9.19 8.94
C GLY A 265 11.79 9.12 10.45
N LYS A 266 10.70 9.67 10.99
CA LYS A 266 10.50 9.82 12.44
C LYS A 266 9.18 9.17 12.85
N LEU A 267 9.23 8.33 13.89
CA LEU A 267 8.02 7.74 14.48
C LEU A 267 7.05 8.82 14.99
N ALA A 268 7.55 9.95 15.49
CA ALA A 268 6.74 11.09 15.89
C ALA A 268 5.86 11.61 14.74
N SER A 269 6.39 11.70 13.51
CA SER A 269 5.62 12.10 12.32
C SER A 269 4.51 11.11 12.01
N VAL A 270 4.74 9.81 12.22
CA VAL A 270 3.70 8.76 12.10
C VAL A 270 2.57 9.04 13.08
N HIS A 271 2.88 9.30 14.36
CA HIS A 271 1.87 9.62 15.36
C HIS A 271 1.06 10.87 14.99
N THR A 272 1.72 11.94 14.53
CA THR A 272 1.07 13.17 14.07
C THR A 272 0.11 12.90 12.92
N LEU A 273 0.55 12.17 11.89
CA LEU A 273 -0.28 11.84 10.73
C LEU A 273 -1.47 10.98 11.13
N ILE A 274 -1.27 9.92 11.93
CA ILE A 274 -2.36 9.05 12.37
C ILE A 274 -3.39 9.82 13.22
N HIS A 275 -2.94 10.77 14.06
CA HIS A 275 -3.84 11.63 14.80
C HIS A 275 -4.68 12.52 13.85
N ALA A 276 -4.05 13.11 12.83
CA ALA A 276 -4.74 13.92 11.83
C ALA A 276 -5.75 13.10 11.00
N LEU A 277 -5.38 11.90 10.55
CA LEU A 277 -6.28 10.96 9.85
C LEU A 277 -7.52 10.67 10.70
N ARG A 278 -7.34 10.37 11.99
CA ARG A 278 -8.46 10.09 12.92
C ARG A 278 -9.35 11.31 13.11
N ARG A 279 -8.78 12.52 13.25
CA ARG A 279 -9.56 13.76 13.31
C ARG A 279 -10.40 13.98 12.05
N ALA A 280 -9.84 13.66 10.88
CA ALA A 280 -10.54 13.70 9.59
C ALA A 280 -11.52 12.53 9.35
N GLN A 281 -11.73 11.67 10.34
CA GLN A 281 -12.57 10.45 10.28
C GLN A 281 -12.12 9.44 9.22
N ILE A 282 -10.82 9.43 8.88
CA ILE A 282 -10.23 8.45 7.97
C ILE A 282 -9.82 7.22 8.78
N THR A 283 -10.59 6.16 8.63
CA THR A 283 -10.34 4.87 9.30
C THR A 283 -9.71 3.83 8.39
N ASN A 284 -9.66 4.10 7.07
CA ASN A 284 -8.92 3.28 6.11
C ASN A 284 -7.47 3.74 6.02
N TYR A 285 -6.61 3.12 6.81
CA TYR A 285 -5.18 3.40 6.73
C TYR A 285 -4.36 2.16 7.05
N ALA A 286 -3.10 2.21 6.68
CA ALA A 286 -2.11 1.17 6.87
C ALA A 286 -0.81 1.79 7.35
N THR A 287 -0.04 1.02 8.11
CA THR A 287 1.25 1.40 8.68
C THR A 287 2.21 0.23 8.56
N THR A 288 3.48 0.49 8.26
CA THR A 288 4.53 -0.54 8.25
C THR A 288 5.87 0.03 8.70
N GLU A 289 6.78 -0.86 9.13
CA GLU A 289 8.18 -0.55 9.39
C GLU A 289 9.07 -1.01 8.22
N LEU A 290 9.94 -0.13 7.76
CA LEU A 290 10.94 -0.42 6.74
C LEU A 290 12.32 -0.43 7.42
N VAL A 291 12.84 -1.63 7.66
CA VAL A 291 14.07 -1.83 8.45
C VAL A 291 15.21 -2.31 7.54
N GLN A 292 16.30 -1.55 7.50
CA GLN A 292 17.56 -1.90 6.85
C GLN A 292 18.74 -1.64 7.78
N GLY A 293 19.39 -2.71 8.24
CA GLY A 293 20.49 -2.60 9.22
C GLY A 293 20.02 -1.85 10.47
N GLN A 294 20.74 -0.79 10.83
CA GLN A 294 20.40 0.09 11.96
C GLN A 294 19.39 1.19 11.60
N THR A 295 19.07 1.37 10.32
CA THR A 295 18.17 2.43 9.86
C THR A 295 16.75 1.91 9.82
N LYS A 296 15.88 2.53 10.64
CA LYS A 296 14.44 2.34 10.60
C LYS A 296 13.76 3.51 9.90
N ARG A 297 12.79 3.20 9.06
CA ARG A 297 11.79 4.11 8.50
C ARG A 297 10.41 3.50 8.73
N TRP A 298 9.39 4.32 8.54
CA TRP A 298 8.00 3.88 8.55
C TRP A 298 7.37 4.24 7.22
N ALA A 299 6.27 3.59 6.87
CA ALA A 299 5.40 4.08 5.81
C ALA A 299 3.96 4.06 6.30
N VAL A 300 3.20 5.05 5.84
CA VAL A 300 1.77 5.19 6.11
C VAL A 300 1.05 5.25 4.79
N ALA A 301 -0.08 4.56 4.69
CA ALA A 301 -0.99 4.67 3.58
C ALA A 301 -2.40 4.95 4.07
N TRP A 302 -3.20 5.71 3.32
CA TRP A 302 -4.62 5.94 3.61
C TRP A 302 -5.45 5.97 2.34
N SER A 303 -6.76 5.77 2.52
CA SER A 303 -7.70 5.75 1.40
C SER A 303 -9.06 6.31 1.81
N PHE A 304 -9.75 6.92 0.85
CA PHE A 304 -11.16 7.29 0.96
C PHE A 304 -12.10 6.23 0.38
N ARG A 305 -11.55 5.16 -0.19
CA ARG A 305 -12.29 4.09 -0.86
C ARG A 305 -12.72 3.00 0.13
N GLY A 306 -13.68 2.20 -0.31
CA GLY A 306 -14.23 1.08 0.48
C GLY A 306 -13.31 -0.14 0.56
N SER A 307 -12.37 -0.32 -0.37
CA SER A 307 -11.46 -1.46 -0.38
C SER A 307 -10.56 -1.47 0.86
N ARG A 308 -10.44 -2.62 1.50
CA ARG A 308 -9.72 -2.79 2.77
C ARG A 308 -8.48 -3.64 2.56
N LEU A 309 -7.37 -3.21 3.17
CA LEU A 309 -6.13 -3.99 3.19
C LEU A 309 -6.19 -5.05 4.31
N PRO A 310 -5.62 -6.25 4.09
CA PRO A 310 -5.50 -7.25 5.12
C PRO A 310 -4.57 -6.79 6.24
N ASP A 311 -4.79 -7.35 7.44
CA ASP A 311 -4.03 -7.01 8.65
C ASP A 311 -2.50 -7.19 8.47
N ALA A 312 -2.08 -8.21 7.71
CA ALA A 312 -0.68 -8.49 7.41
C ALA A 312 0.04 -7.36 6.66
N VAL A 313 -0.69 -6.57 5.86
CA VAL A 313 -0.15 -5.43 5.10
C VAL A 313 -0.33 -4.12 5.87
N ALA A 314 -1.44 -3.99 6.60
CA ALA A 314 -1.89 -2.72 7.17
C ALA A 314 -1.40 -2.42 8.60
N ARG A 315 -0.99 -3.44 9.36
CA ARG A 315 -0.76 -3.32 10.81
C ARG A 315 0.69 -3.54 11.24
N GLY A 316 1.65 -3.15 10.41
CA GLY A 316 3.07 -3.32 10.70
C GLY A 316 3.63 -2.43 11.82
N VAL A 317 2.88 -1.42 12.31
CA VAL A 317 3.27 -0.60 13.48
C VAL A 317 2.21 -0.73 14.59
N PRO A 318 2.39 -1.67 15.55
CA PRO A 318 1.35 -1.99 16.53
C PRO A 318 0.82 -0.80 17.35
N ALA A 319 1.69 0.14 17.72
CA ALA A 319 1.33 1.30 18.56
C ALA A 319 0.31 2.25 17.91
N VAL A 320 0.22 2.26 16.58
CA VAL A 320 -0.65 3.15 15.82
C VAL A 320 -1.48 2.40 14.78
N ALA A 321 -1.60 1.08 14.90
CA ALA A 321 -2.27 0.25 13.92
C ALA A 321 -3.74 0.67 13.72
N PRO A 322 -4.27 0.58 12.49
CA PRO A 322 -5.70 0.74 12.23
C PRO A 322 -6.52 -0.30 13.00
N PRO A 323 -7.86 -0.19 13.05
CA PRO A 323 -8.74 -1.31 13.31
C PRO A 323 -8.38 -2.61 12.56
N SER A 324 -8.59 -3.76 13.18
CA SER A 324 -8.40 -5.05 12.51
C SER A 324 -9.55 -5.29 11.53
N THR A 325 -9.18 -5.70 10.33
CA THR A 325 -10.08 -6.12 9.25
C THR A 325 -10.47 -7.60 9.38
N GLU A 326 -9.96 -8.32 10.37
CA GLU A 326 -10.19 -9.76 10.52
C GLU A 326 -10.89 -10.08 11.83
N ARG A 327 -11.80 -11.06 11.77
CA ARG A 327 -12.40 -11.71 12.93
C ARG A 327 -12.23 -13.21 12.79
N VAL A 328 -11.88 -13.88 13.89
CA VAL A 328 -11.62 -15.32 13.91
C VAL A 328 -12.42 -15.97 15.02
N LEU A 329 -13.25 -16.95 14.67
CA LEU A 329 -13.83 -17.90 15.59
C LEU A 329 -12.96 -19.16 15.62
N ARG A 330 -12.29 -19.40 16.74
CA ARG A 330 -11.47 -20.60 16.94
C ARG A 330 -12.35 -21.81 17.25
N ALA A 331 -11.85 -23.01 16.92
CA ALA A 331 -12.55 -24.28 17.14
C ALA A 331 -13.96 -24.34 16.49
N ALA A 332 -14.12 -23.67 15.34
CA ALA A 332 -15.34 -23.68 14.58
C ALA A 332 -15.60 -25.07 13.99
N ARG A 333 -16.75 -25.64 14.35
CA ARG A 333 -17.33 -26.83 13.72
C ARG A 333 -18.58 -26.40 12.97
N LEU A 334 -18.58 -26.60 11.65
CA LEU A 334 -19.72 -26.30 10.81
C LEU A 334 -20.55 -27.56 10.63
N VAL A 335 -21.85 -27.44 10.92
CA VAL A 335 -22.83 -28.51 10.74
C VAL A 335 -24.01 -27.99 9.92
N ASP A 336 -24.63 -28.87 9.16
CA ASP A 336 -25.86 -28.57 8.43
C ASP A 336 -27.06 -28.43 9.39
N VAL A 337 -28.27 -28.43 8.83
CA VAL A 337 -29.52 -28.31 9.60
C VAL A 337 -29.83 -29.55 10.43
N ASP A 338 -29.33 -30.72 10.00
CA ASP A 338 -29.54 -32.02 10.65
C ASP A 338 -28.42 -32.36 11.64
N GLY A 339 -27.35 -31.55 11.66
CA GLY A 339 -26.22 -31.68 12.57
C GLY A 339 -25.04 -32.47 12.00
N ALA A 340 -25.08 -32.85 10.74
CA ALA A 340 -23.94 -33.51 10.09
C ALA A 340 -22.86 -32.47 9.72
N PRO A 341 -21.56 -32.83 9.79
CA PRO A 341 -20.48 -31.95 9.34
C PRO A 341 -20.70 -31.52 7.89
N CYS A 342 -20.56 -30.22 7.63
CA CYS A 342 -20.75 -29.67 6.29
C CYS A 342 -19.62 -28.71 5.89
N THR A 343 -19.57 -28.38 4.60
CA THR A 343 -18.64 -27.37 4.06
C THR A 343 -19.08 -25.97 4.45
N LEU A 344 -18.15 -25.01 4.41
CA LEU A 344 -18.50 -23.61 4.62
C LEU A 344 -19.56 -23.11 3.63
N ARG A 345 -19.46 -23.49 2.35
CA ARG A 345 -20.49 -23.16 1.34
C ARG A 345 -21.87 -23.68 1.73
N ALA A 346 -21.98 -24.95 2.07
CA ALA A 346 -23.25 -25.56 2.45
C ALA A 346 -23.83 -24.92 3.72
N PHE A 347 -22.97 -24.63 4.70
CA PHE A 347 -23.35 -23.90 5.91
C PHE A 347 -23.93 -22.52 5.59
N LEU A 348 -23.23 -21.72 4.79
CA LEU A 348 -23.68 -20.36 4.44
C LEU A 348 -24.95 -20.35 3.58
N ALA A 349 -25.04 -21.26 2.59
CA ALA A 349 -26.20 -21.37 1.71
C ALA A 349 -27.49 -21.76 2.45
N SER A 350 -27.38 -22.47 3.58
CA SER A 350 -28.52 -22.84 4.41
C SER A 350 -28.95 -21.75 5.41
N LEU A 351 -28.29 -20.58 5.44
CA LEU A 351 -28.69 -19.48 6.32
C LEU A 351 -29.77 -18.61 5.66
N THR A 352 -31.01 -18.69 6.16
CA THR A 352 -32.13 -17.80 5.74
C THR A 352 -31.85 -16.32 6.02
N SER A 353 -30.87 -16.01 6.86
CA SER A 353 -30.38 -14.64 7.08
C SER A 353 -29.56 -14.07 5.91
N LEU A 354 -29.15 -14.89 4.95
CA LEU A 354 -28.34 -14.55 3.77
C LEU A 354 -29.06 -15.00 2.47
N PRO A 355 -30.16 -14.34 2.09
CA PRO A 355 -30.92 -14.76 0.91
C PRO A 355 -30.16 -14.47 -0.39
N GLU A 356 -30.34 -15.33 -1.40
CA GLU A 356 -29.59 -15.30 -2.67
C GLU A 356 -29.74 -13.98 -3.46
N ASN A 357 -30.86 -13.28 -3.30
CA ASN A 357 -31.09 -11.99 -3.95
C ASN A 357 -30.30 -10.82 -3.33
N ALA A 358 -29.75 -11.00 -2.12
CA ALA A 358 -29.01 -9.99 -1.36
C ALA A 358 -27.51 -10.29 -1.20
N VAL A 359 -27.08 -11.52 -1.48
CA VAL A 359 -25.69 -11.97 -1.29
C VAL A 359 -25.20 -12.70 -2.54
N ALA A 360 -24.08 -12.27 -3.10
CA ALA A 360 -23.36 -13.04 -4.11
C ALA A 360 -22.18 -13.77 -3.45
N MET A 361 -22.05 -15.07 -3.72
CA MET A 361 -21.02 -15.93 -3.13
C MET A 361 -20.16 -16.55 -4.23
N ARG A 362 -18.84 -16.37 -4.16
CA ARG A 362 -17.85 -16.89 -5.14
C ARG A 362 -16.68 -17.56 -4.42
N GLY A 363 -15.97 -18.47 -5.09
CA GLY A 363 -14.77 -19.13 -4.53
C GLY A 363 -14.93 -20.64 -4.31
N ALA A 364 -13.98 -21.24 -3.60
CA ALA A 364 -13.98 -22.67 -3.27
C ALA A 364 -14.80 -22.95 -2.00
N ASP A 365 -15.17 -24.21 -1.75
CA ASP A 365 -16.14 -24.56 -0.70
C ASP A 365 -15.73 -24.16 0.72
N GLU A 366 -14.44 -24.05 1.01
CA GLU A 366 -13.90 -23.62 2.30
C GLU A 366 -13.29 -22.20 2.28
N HIS A 367 -13.34 -21.51 1.13
CA HIS A 367 -12.80 -20.17 0.93
C HIS A 367 -13.71 -19.36 0.00
N LEU A 368 -14.57 -18.52 0.58
CA LEU A 368 -15.64 -17.84 -0.13
C LEU A 368 -15.52 -16.33 0.00
N ALA A 369 -15.60 -15.64 -1.12
CA ALA A 369 -15.85 -14.20 -1.20
C ALA A 369 -17.36 -13.96 -1.22
N LEU A 370 -17.84 -13.11 -0.31
CA LEU A 370 -19.24 -12.73 -0.17
C LEU A 370 -19.40 -11.23 -0.44
N ASP A 371 -20.18 -10.89 -1.46
CA ASP A 371 -20.65 -9.52 -1.70
C ASP A 371 -22.07 -9.39 -1.13
N LEU A 372 -22.24 -8.55 -0.12
CA LEU A 372 -23.53 -8.29 0.51
C LEU A 372 -24.08 -6.95 0.05
N TYR A 373 -25.22 -6.96 -0.65
CA TYR A 373 -25.85 -5.77 -1.23
C TYR A 373 -26.82 -5.07 -0.27
N SER A 374 -27.21 -5.73 0.82
CA SER A 374 -27.98 -5.13 1.91
C SER A 374 -27.56 -5.73 3.26
N ALA A 375 -27.89 -5.03 4.36
CA ALA A 375 -27.67 -5.48 5.73
C ALA A 375 -28.67 -6.58 6.17
N CYS A 376 -28.86 -7.59 5.33
CA CYS A 376 -29.88 -8.62 5.44
C CYS A 376 -29.75 -9.48 6.71
N TRP A 377 -28.55 -9.63 7.25
CA TRP A 377 -28.29 -10.39 8.47
C TRP A 377 -28.74 -9.67 9.73
N THR A 378 -29.06 -8.37 9.72
CA THR A 378 -29.39 -7.64 10.95
C THR A 378 -30.70 -8.14 11.58
N ARG A 379 -30.84 -8.05 12.92
CA ARG A 379 -32.07 -8.44 13.63
C ARG A 379 -33.30 -7.72 13.07
N GLY A 380 -33.18 -6.43 12.75
CA GLY A 380 -34.24 -5.62 12.14
C GLY A 380 -34.67 -6.18 10.78
N ALA A 381 -33.72 -6.41 9.88
CA ALA A 381 -34.01 -6.96 8.56
C ALA A 381 -34.67 -8.35 8.62
N ARG A 382 -34.22 -9.22 9.53
CA ARG A 382 -34.83 -10.55 9.73
C ARG A 382 -36.27 -10.47 10.25
N ARG A 383 -36.56 -9.58 11.21
CA ARG A 383 -37.92 -9.40 11.76
C ARG A 383 -38.91 -8.86 10.72
N LYS A 384 -38.47 -7.90 9.89
CA LYS A 384 -39.30 -7.35 8.81
C LYS A 384 -39.67 -8.43 7.78
N ARG A 385 -38.69 -9.24 7.34
CA ARG A 385 -38.96 -10.35 6.42
C ARG A 385 -39.93 -11.39 7.00
N ALA A 386 -39.80 -11.70 8.29
CA ALA A 386 -40.74 -12.61 8.96
C ALA A 386 -42.19 -12.09 9.04
N ARG A 387 -42.39 -10.77 8.89
CA ARG A 387 -43.72 -10.14 8.85
C ARG A 387 -44.26 -9.94 7.43
N HIS A 388 -43.56 -10.38 6.38
CA HIS A 388 -43.88 -10.09 4.98
C HIS A 388 -44.04 -8.58 4.69
N GLU A 389 -43.37 -7.74 5.47
CA GLU A 389 -43.33 -6.29 5.26
C GLU A 389 -42.36 -6.00 4.10
N HIS A 390 -42.88 -5.77 2.89
CA HIS A 390 -42.12 -5.20 1.78
C HIS A 390 -41.92 -3.70 2.04
N ASP A 391 -40.67 -3.26 2.26
CA ASP A 391 -40.33 -1.85 2.16
C ASP A 391 -40.09 -1.51 0.68
N ALA A 392 -40.55 -0.34 0.21
CA ALA A 392 -40.07 0.28 -1.02
C ALA A 392 -38.53 0.52 -1.03
N ALA A 393 -37.87 0.34 0.13
CA ALA A 393 -36.42 0.29 0.31
C ALA A 393 -35.79 -1.11 0.06
N GLU A 394 -36.52 -2.05 -0.53
CA GLU A 394 -35.95 -3.22 -1.25
C GLU A 394 -35.11 -2.83 -2.48
N GLY A 395 -34.81 -1.54 -2.68
CA GLY A 395 -33.98 -0.99 -3.76
C GLY A 395 -32.48 -1.33 -3.72
N ALA A 396 -32.05 -2.34 -2.97
CA ALA A 396 -30.68 -2.86 -3.01
C ALA A 396 -30.65 -4.40 -3.14
N THR A 397 -31.42 -4.92 -4.09
CA THR A 397 -31.16 -6.25 -4.65
C THR A 397 -29.89 -6.20 -5.48
N ARG A 398 -29.28 -7.36 -5.75
CA ARG A 398 -28.12 -7.50 -6.65
C ARG A 398 -28.29 -6.80 -8.02
N GLY A 399 -29.53 -6.49 -8.43
CA GLY A 399 -29.86 -5.74 -9.65
C GLY A 399 -30.10 -4.22 -9.48
N ALA A 400 -30.32 -3.71 -8.27
CA ALA A 400 -30.66 -2.31 -8.02
C ALA A 400 -29.49 -1.46 -7.46
N CYS A 401 -28.51 -2.08 -6.80
CA CYS A 401 -27.30 -1.41 -6.33
C CYS A 401 -26.06 -2.00 -7.03
N PRO A 402 -25.29 -1.21 -7.80
CA PRO A 402 -24.14 -1.74 -8.55
C PRO A 402 -22.94 -2.10 -7.66
N ARG A 403 -22.94 -1.76 -6.37
CA ARG A 403 -21.85 -2.06 -5.43
C ARG A 403 -22.37 -2.66 -4.11
N PRO A 404 -21.67 -3.64 -3.52
CA PRO A 404 -22.05 -4.18 -2.22
C PRO A 404 -21.93 -3.14 -1.11
N VAL A 405 -22.76 -3.22 -0.06
CA VAL A 405 -22.61 -2.41 1.16
C VAL A 405 -21.48 -2.94 2.05
N LEU A 406 -21.18 -4.24 1.93
CA LEU A 406 -20.11 -4.95 2.63
C LEU A 406 -19.64 -6.09 1.72
N ALA A 407 -18.33 -6.26 1.56
CA ALA A 407 -17.76 -7.50 1.05
C ALA A 407 -16.78 -8.08 2.07
N VAL A 408 -16.79 -9.41 2.17
CA VAL A 408 -15.93 -10.15 3.08
C VAL A 408 -15.41 -11.43 2.42
N ASP A 409 -14.22 -11.86 2.82
CA ASP A 409 -13.80 -13.24 2.59
C ASP A 409 -14.02 -14.06 3.86
N VAL A 410 -14.65 -15.21 3.71
CA VAL A 410 -14.88 -16.18 4.77
C VAL A 410 -14.09 -17.44 4.43
N ALA A 411 -13.18 -17.83 5.33
CA ALA A 411 -12.32 -18.97 5.12
C ALA A 411 -12.35 -19.89 6.35
N ARG A 412 -12.37 -21.20 6.10
CA ARG A 412 -12.20 -22.22 7.13
C ARG A 412 -10.83 -22.85 6.98
N ASP A 413 -10.01 -22.76 8.03
CA ASP A 413 -8.68 -23.35 8.06
C ASP A 413 -8.36 -23.87 9.46
N ALA A 414 -7.80 -25.08 9.56
CA ALA A 414 -7.36 -25.72 10.79
C ALA A 414 -8.37 -25.63 11.96
N GLY A 415 -9.67 -25.80 11.67
CA GLY A 415 -10.73 -25.72 12.67
C GLY A 415 -11.02 -24.30 13.18
N ALA A 416 -10.60 -23.25 12.47
CA ALA A 416 -10.99 -21.87 12.70
C ALA A 416 -11.83 -21.35 11.53
N LEU A 417 -12.77 -20.46 11.82
CA LEU A 417 -13.53 -19.70 10.83
C LEU A 417 -13.06 -18.25 10.87
N ARG A 418 -12.46 -17.79 9.78
CA ARG A 418 -11.98 -16.41 9.60
C ARG A 418 -12.94 -15.64 8.72
N VAL A 419 -13.25 -14.42 9.12
CA VAL A 419 -14.01 -13.42 8.34
C VAL A 419 -13.11 -12.20 8.15
N ARG A 420 -12.75 -11.88 6.91
CA ARG A 420 -11.92 -10.75 6.54
C ARG A 420 -12.76 -9.71 5.82
N TRP A 421 -12.73 -8.46 6.29
CA TRP A 421 -13.35 -7.32 5.64
C TRP A 421 -12.55 -6.91 4.40
N THR A 422 -13.14 -6.99 3.21
CA THR A 422 -12.47 -6.67 1.94
C THR A 422 -13.02 -5.40 1.29
N TYR A 423 -14.30 -5.08 1.50
CA TYR A 423 -14.91 -3.85 0.99
C TYR A 423 -16.02 -3.32 1.91
N GLY A 424 -16.16 -2.00 1.99
CA GLY A 424 -17.29 -1.31 2.62
C GLY A 424 -16.83 -0.13 3.48
N MET A 425 -17.70 0.86 3.68
CA MET A 425 -17.33 2.08 4.41
C MET A 425 -17.56 1.96 5.91
N GLU A 426 -18.56 1.19 6.33
CA GLU A 426 -19.01 1.14 7.71
C GLU A 426 -18.48 -0.07 8.46
N ARG A 427 -17.59 0.19 9.43
CA ARG A 427 -17.05 -0.88 10.30
C ARG A 427 -18.15 -1.58 11.09
N VAL A 428 -19.17 -0.85 11.55
CA VAL A 428 -20.28 -1.41 12.33
C VAL A 428 -20.98 -2.53 11.57
N LEU A 429 -21.17 -2.39 10.24
CA LEU A 429 -21.72 -3.45 9.41
C LEU A 429 -20.83 -4.70 9.42
N PHE A 430 -19.53 -4.55 9.21
CA PHE A 430 -18.57 -5.66 9.28
C PHE A 430 -18.60 -6.38 10.64
N GLU A 431 -18.50 -5.64 11.75
CA GLU A 431 -18.52 -6.24 13.09
C GLU A 431 -19.84 -6.98 13.33
N SER A 432 -20.96 -6.38 12.95
CA SER A 432 -22.28 -6.99 13.12
C SER A 432 -22.45 -8.27 12.30
N PHE A 433 -21.87 -8.31 11.09
CA PHE A 433 -21.89 -9.49 10.23
C PHE A 433 -21.06 -10.62 10.82
N ALA A 434 -19.82 -10.33 11.25
CA ALA A 434 -18.95 -11.32 11.87
C ALA A 434 -19.58 -11.93 13.14
N VAL A 435 -20.15 -11.08 14.01
CA VAL A 435 -20.86 -11.52 15.22
C VAL A 435 -22.08 -12.37 14.86
N HIS A 436 -22.87 -11.97 13.86
CA HIS A 436 -24.00 -12.75 13.39
C HIS A 436 -23.57 -14.14 12.92
N LEU A 437 -22.56 -14.21 12.05
CA LEU A 437 -22.07 -15.47 11.48
C LEU A 437 -21.56 -16.41 12.59
N PHE A 438 -20.75 -15.91 13.52
CA PHE A 438 -20.27 -16.71 14.64
C PHE A 438 -21.42 -17.17 15.55
N GLY A 439 -22.43 -16.33 15.75
CA GLY A 439 -23.64 -16.69 16.48
C GLY A 439 -24.50 -17.75 15.79
N GLU A 440 -24.49 -17.85 14.45
CA GLU A 440 -25.15 -18.94 13.73
C GLU A 440 -24.39 -20.26 13.90
N VAL A 441 -23.06 -20.24 13.85
CA VAL A 441 -22.22 -21.43 14.13
C VAL A 441 -22.52 -21.98 15.53
N GLY A 442 -22.54 -21.12 16.55
CA GLY A 442 -22.84 -21.53 17.92
C GLY A 442 -24.26 -22.09 18.08
N ARG A 443 -25.25 -21.47 17.43
CA ARG A 443 -26.66 -21.90 17.53
C ARG A 443 -26.87 -23.30 16.95
N ARG A 444 -26.30 -23.60 15.77
CA ARG A 444 -26.44 -24.93 15.15
C ARG A 444 -25.81 -26.03 15.99
N LEU A 445 -24.64 -25.77 16.59
CA LEU A 445 -24.02 -26.73 17.49
C LEU A 445 -24.88 -26.98 18.74
N SER A 446 -25.51 -25.94 19.27
CA SER A 446 -26.34 -26.05 20.48
C SER A 446 -27.66 -26.79 20.23
N SER A 447 -28.31 -26.60 19.08
CA SER A 447 -29.54 -27.31 18.72
C SER A 447 -29.32 -28.82 18.56
N THR A 448 -28.17 -29.23 18.00
CA THR A 448 -27.82 -30.66 17.89
C THR A 448 -27.58 -31.33 19.24
N ALA A 449 -26.95 -30.62 20.20
CA ALA A 449 -26.72 -31.14 21.54
C ALA A 449 -28.03 -31.32 22.34
N CYS A 450 -29.02 -30.46 22.10
CA CYS A 450 -30.33 -30.56 22.74
C CYS A 450 -31.18 -31.71 22.13
N GLY A 451 -31.15 -31.87 20.80
CA GLY A 451 -31.81 -32.99 20.12
C GLY A 451 -31.26 -34.36 20.52
N ALA A 452 -29.94 -34.48 20.71
CA ALA A 452 -29.31 -35.71 21.18
C ALA A 452 -29.63 -36.07 22.65
N ARG A 453 -29.99 -35.08 23.49
CA ARG A 453 -30.46 -35.30 24.86
C ARG A 453 -31.94 -35.63 24.96
N ALA A 454 -32.75 -35.25 23.97
CA ALA A 454 -34.18 -35.59 23.93
C ALA A 454 -34.45 -37.03 23.43
N HIS A 455 -33.43 -37.69 22.87
CA HIS A 455 -33.49 -39.08 22.38
C HIS A 455 -32.74 -40.08 23.27
N ARG A 456 -32.32 -39.68 24.47
CA ARG A 456 -31.85 -40.56 25.55
C ARG A 456 -32.82 -40.46 26.71
#